data_AF-A0A6C0KWM1-F1
#
_entry.id   AF-A0A6C0KWM1-F1
#
_cell.length_a   1.000
_cell.length_b   1.000
_cell.length_c   1.000
_cell.angle_alpha   90.00
_cell.angle_beta   90.00
_cell.angle_gamma   90.00
#
_symmetry.space_group_name_H-M   'P 1'
#
loop_
_entity.id
_entity.type
_entity.pdbx_description
1 polymer ?
#
loop_
_entity_poly.entity_id
_entity_poly.type
_entity_poly.pdbx_seq_one_letter_code
_entity_poly.pdbx_strand_id
1 'polypeptide(L)'
;MTEKNKIQCTNCKCWRDSTYYIGKKQGTTVKCCMKCREKDARQKQKPEIIEKRNARQNEKKYYIEFRRKKRTENEEEFLKNNAVSAKNWRNNNLEHLSKYRTKNFNIRLSSIKQQAAKKGYTWDELLTNKVCETFMTSPCFYCNFLSEETLNGIDRMDSAVHYKLSNCVSCCKVCNFMKTSLDVNTFIKKCKHISKYYNDNGEYYPELFQNYKGTNYNSYKYRANKRILLFELTLEEFTNIRNNPCLYCGKENKEKTHQNGIDRKNNTVGYTIENSVACCGGCNYMKGELNNIEFIEQCKKIANYKNNCGAIEDIIEKLESL
;
A
#
# COMPACT_ATOMS: atom_id res chain seq x y z
N MET A 1 23.33 55.81 -22.85
CA MET A 1 22.36 55.75 -21.74
C MET A 1 21.00 55.44 -22.33
N THR A 2 20.58 54.17 -22.36
CA THR A 2 19.28 53.77 -22.90
C THR A 2 18.22 53.93 -21.81
N GLU A 3 17.23 54.80 -22.05
CA GLU A 3 16.06 54.96 -21.19
C GLU A 3 15.38 53.59 -21.01
N LYS A 4 15.38 53.08 -19.78
CA LYS A 4 14.66 51.85 -19.43
C LYS A 4 13.17 52.08 -19.69
N ASN A 5 12.58 51.32 -20.60
CA ASN A 5 11.14 51.32 -20.90
C ASN A 5 10.33 50.89 -19.65
N LYS A 6 10.06 51.87 -18.78
CA LYS A 6 9.26 51.70 -17.56
C LYS A 6 7.78 51.80 -17.94
N ILE A 7 6.99 50.82 -17.54
CA ILE A 7 5.54 50.73 -17.75
C ILE A 7 4.84 50.95 -16.40
N GLN A 8 3.73 51.68 -16.39
CA GLN A 8 2.92 51.88 -15.19
C GLN A 8 1.96 50.71 -14.95
N CYS A 9 1.93 50.18 -13.72
CA CYS A 9 1.04 49.08 -13.37
C CYS A 9 -0.40 49.56 -13.20
N THR A 10 -1.37 48.88 -13.81
CA THR A 10 -2.80 49.24 -13.67
C THR A 10 -3.34 49.10 -12.25
N ASN A 11 -2.77 48.20 -11.44
CA ASN A 11 -3.23 47.91 -10.08
C ASN A 11 -2.59 48.83 -9.02
N CYS A 12 -1.27 48.84 -8.91
CA CYS A 12 -0.58 49.64 -7.88
C CYS A 12 -0.10 51.01 -8.37
N LYS A 13 -0.32 51.36 -9.65
CA LYS A 13 0.10 52.62 -10.29
C LYS A 13 1.61 52.92 -10.26
N CYS A 14 2.44 52.00 -9.78
CA CYS A 14 3.90 52.13 -9.80
C CYS A 14 4.48 51.91 -11.20
N TRP A 15 5.50 52.70 -11.54
CA TRP A 15 6.32 52.52 -12.74
C TRP A 15 7.39 51.45 -12.51
N ARG A 16 7.43 50.45 -13.39
CA ARG A 16 8.37 49.31 -13.28
C ARG A 16 8.91 48.95 -14.66
N ASP A 17 10.05 48.29 -14.67
CA ASP A 17 10.65 47.77 -15.90
C ASP A 17 9.72 46.80 -16.63
N SER A 18 9.77 46.79 -17.97
CA SER A 18 8.91 45.95 -18.82
C SER A 18 9.00 44.45 -18.49
N THR A 19 10.13 43.99 -17.96
CA THR A 19 10.32 42.60 -17.49
C THR A 19 9.31 42.17 -16.42
N TYR A 20 8.78 43.10 -15.61
CA TYR A 20 7.77 42.81 -14.58
C TYR A 20 6.37 42.54 -15.16
N TYR A 21 6.20 42.69 -16.48
CA TYR A 21 4.92 42.60 -17.17
C TYR A 21 4.81 41.36 -18.07
N ILE A 22 5.78 40.45 -18.02
CA ILE A 22 5.73 39.18 -18.76
C ILE A 22 4.71 38.23 -18.10
N GLY A 23 3.75 37.73 -18.88
CA GLY A 23 2.67 36.84 -18.48
C GLY A 23 3.02 35.35 -18.57
N LYS A 24 2.17 34.48 -18.00
CA LYS A 24 2.41 33.03 -17.92
C LYS A 24 2.24 32.26 -19.24
N LYS A 25 1.54 32.84 -20.23
CA LYS A 25 1.42 32.25 -21.58
C LYS A 25 2.42 32.93 -22.51
N GLN A 26 3.35 32.16 -23.09
CA GLN A 26 4.22 32.53 -24.21
C GLN A 26 4.66 34.01 -24.24
N GLY A 27 5.28 34.51 -23.17
CA GLY A 27 5.87 35.86 -23.16
C GLY A 27 4.89 37.03 -23.30
N THR A 28 3.58 36.79 -23.19
CA THR A 28 2.56 37.85 -23.39
C THR A 28 2.74 39.00 -22.40
N THR A 29 2.80 40.23 -22.90
CA THR A 29 2.87 41.44 -22.05
C THR A 29 1.50 41.73 -21.45
N VAL A 30 1.42 41.82 -20.13
CA VAL A 30 0.19 42.13 -19.40
C VAL A 30 0.28 43.49 -18.70
N LYS A 31 -0.85 44.07 -18.32
CA LYS A 31 -0.92 45.44 -17.74
C LYS A 31 -0.67 45.50 -16.23
N CYS A 32 -0.74 44.36 -15.53
CA CYS A 32 -0.52 44.25 -14.09
C CYS A 32 0.87 43.68 -13.79
N CYS A 33 1.65 44.36 -12.96
CA CYS A 33 3.02 43.94 -12.64
C CYS A 33 3.04 42.64 -11.84
N MET A 34 4.15 41.90 -11.95
CA MET A 34 4.38 40.60 -11.31
C MET A 34 4.10 40.63 -9.80
N LYS A 35 4.59 41.64 -9.07
CA LYS A 35 4.37 41.78 -7.62
C LYS A 35 2.88 41.84 -7.24
N CYS A 36 2.09 42.57 -8.01
CA CYS A 36 0.64 42.65 -7.77
C CYS A 36 -0.06 41.32 -8.10
N ARG A 37 0.37 40.63 -9.16
CA ARG A 37 -0.18 39.31 -9.54
C ARG A 37 0.17 38.25 -8.50
N GLU A 38 1.36 38.29 -7.92
CA GLU A 38 1.76 37.41 -6.82
C GLU A 38 0.98 37.71 -5.54
N LYS A 39 0.78 38.98 -5.21
CA LYS A 39 -0.05 39.39 -4.06
C LYS A 39 -1.50 38.88 -4.22
N ASP A 40 -2.09 39.08 -5.39
CA ASP A 40 -3.42 38.58 -5.74
C ASP A 40 -3.48 37.05 -5.71
N ALA A 41 -2.47 36.35 -6.24
CA ALA A 41 -2.37 34.90 -6.18
C ALA A 41 -2.33 34.38 -4.73
N ARG A 42 -1.55 35.03 -3.84
CA ARG A 42 -1.54 34.72 -2.40
C ARG A 42 -2.89 35.00 -1.75
N GLN A 43 -3.54 36.12 -2.07
CA GLN A 43 -4.85 36.46 -1.52
C GLN A 43 -5.93 35.43 -1.93
N LYS A 44 -5.88 34.95 -3.18
CA LYS A 44 -6.79 33.91 -3.68
C LYS A 44 -6.59 32.54 -3.05
N GLN A 45 -5.46 32.31 -2.38
CA GLN A 45 -5.18 31.07 -1.64
C GLN A 45 -5.68 31.12 -0.20
N LYS A 46 -6.19 32.26 0.29
CA LYS A 46 -6.75 32.34 1.64
C LYS A 46 -8.00 31.46 1.77
N PRO A 47 -8.16 30.68 2.86
CA PRO A 47 -9.30 29.78 3.04
C PRO A 47 -10.67 30.46 2.87
N GLU A 48 -10.86 31.62 3.50
CA GLU A 48 -12.09 32.44 3.42
C GLU A 48 -12.48 32.83 1.98
N ILE A 49 -11.49 33.12 1.13
CA ILE A 49 -11.70 33.51 -0.27
C ILE A 49 -12.02 32.28 -1.11
N ILE A 50 -11.34 31.16 -0.86
CA ILE A 50 -11.60 29.88 -1.52
C ILE A 50 -13.03 29.43 -1.21
N GLU A 51 -13.43 29.47 0.05
CA GLU A 51 -14.76 29.07 0.50
C GLU A 51 -15.86 29.92 -0.15
N LYS A 52 -15.74 31.25 -0.09
CA LYS A 52 -16.69 32.18 -0.73
C LYS A 52 -16.79 31.94 -2.24
N ARG A 53 -15.67 31.64 -2.90
CA ARG A 53 -15.63 31.32 -4.33
C ARG A 53 -16.31 29.99 -4.62
N ASN A 54 -16.06 28.96 -3.81
CA ASN A 54 -16.68 27.63 -3.94
C ASN A 54 -18.19 27.71 -3.71
N ALA A 55 -18.65 28.47 -2.70
CA ALA A 55 -20.07 28.71 -2.44
C ALA A 55 -20.76 29.35 -3.66
N ARG A 56 -20.19 30.43 -4.20
CA ARG A 56 -20.71 31.06 -5.42
C ARG A 56 -20.72 30.12 -6.63
N GLN A 57 -19.69 29.29 -6.77
CA GLN A 57 -19.62 28.32 -7.86
C GLN A 57 -20.68 27.22 -7.71
N ASN A 58 -20.94 26.75 -6.49
CA ASN A 58 -21.98 25.77 -6.18
C ASN A 58 -23.40 26.32 -6.35
N GLU A 59 -23.61 27.59 -6.01
CA GLU A 59 -24.88 28.29 -6.22
C GLU A 59 -25.16 28.48 -7.71
N LYS A 60 -24.20 29.08 -8.44
CA LYS A 60 -24.43 29.48 -9.83
C LYS A 60 -24.23 28.37 -10.85
N LYS A 61 -23.45 27.34 -10.50
CA LYS A 61 -23.15 26.15 -11.33
C LYS A 61 -22.79 26.44 -12.80
N TYR A 62 -22.14 27.57 -13.07
CA TYR A 62 -21.77 28.01 -14.44
C TYR A 62 -21.00 26.97 -15.26
N TYR A 63 -20.29 26.06 -14.57
CA TYR A 63 -19.57 24.97 -15.21
C TYR A 63 -20.48 23.98 -15.94
N ILE A 64 -21.75 23.83 -15.55
CA ILE A 64 -22.70 22.94 -16.22
C ILE A 64 -22.95 23.43 -17.64
N GLU A 65 -23.33 24.70 -17.79
CA GLU A 65 -23.64 25.29 -19.09
C GLU A 65 -22.40 25.37 -19.99
N PHE A 66 -21.25 25.73 -19.41
CA PHE A 66 -19.97 25.69 -20.12
C PHE A 66 -19.65 24.29 -20.66
N ARG A 67 -19.81 23.24 -19.83
CA ARG A 67 -19.59 21.85 -20.25
C ARG A 67 -20.58 21.42 -21.32
N ARG A 68 -21.85 21.82 -21.21
CA ARG A 68 -22.90 21.56 -22.22
C ARG A 68 -22.50 22.14 -23.57
N LYS A 69 -22.14 23.43 -23.60
CA LYS A 69 -21.68 24.11 -24.81
C LYS A 69 -20.47 23.43 -25.43
N LYS A 70 -19.44 23.12 -24.64
CA LYS A 70 -18.22 22.47 -25.13
C LYS A 70 -18.46 21.07 -25.69
N ARG A 71 -19.33 20.27 -25.06
CA ARG A 71 -19.73 18.96 -25.59
C ARG A 71 -20.51 19.08 -26.89
N THR A 72 -21.34 20.12 -27.04
CA THR A 72 -22.10 20.37 -28.28
C THR A 72 -21.18 20.82 -29.42
N GLU A 73 -20.14 21.61 -29.13
CA GLU A 73 -19.14 22.04 -30.12
C GLU A 73 -18.29 20.89 -30.64
N ASN A 74 -17.70 20.10 -29.73
CA ASN A 74 -16.88 18.95 -30.06
C ASN A 74 -16.74 18.02 -28.85
N GLU A 75 -17.58 17.00 -28.77
CA GLU A 75 -17.61 16.07 -27.65
C GLU A 75 -16.32 15.27 -27.52
N GLU A 76 -15.80 14.75 -28.63
CA GLU A 76 -14.60 13.91 -28.62
C GLU A 76 -13.39 14.68 -28.09
N GLU A 77 -13.16 15.90 -28.59
CA GLU A 77 -12.07 16.75 -28.14
C GLU A 77 -12.23 17.13 -26.66
N PHE A 78 -13.45 17.45 -26.22
CA PHE A 78 -13.73 17.77 -24.82
C PHE A 78 -13.42 16.58 -23.89
N LEU A 79 -13.84 15.37 -24.27
CA LEU A 79 -13.55 14.15 -23.51
C LEU A 79 -12.05 13.83 -23.49
N LYS A 80 -11.36 13.97 -24.63
CA LYS A 80 -9.90 13.77 -24.73
C LYS A 80 -9.14 14.75 -23.83
N ASN A 81 -9.51 16.03 -23.87
CA ASN A 81 -8.90 17.06 -23.03
C ASN A 81 -9.14 16.83 -21.54
N ASN A 82 -10.34 16.37 -21.16
CA ASN A 82 -10.63 15.98 -19.78
C ASN A 82 -9.84 14.75 -19.34
N ALA A 83 -9.70 13.75 -20.20
CA ALA A 83 -8.91 12.56 -19.91
C ALA A 83 -7.43 12.90 -19.69
N VAL A 84 -6.86 13.76 -20.54
CA VAL A 84 -5.49 14.29 -20.39
C VAL A 84 -5.36 15.09 -19.09
N SER A 85 -6.30 16.00 -18.82
CA SER A 85 -6.29 16.81 -17.60
C SER A 85 -6.38 15.95 -16.35
N ALA A 86 -7.24 14.92 -16.35
CA ALA A 86 -7.37 13.98 -15.26
C ALA A 86 -6.11 13.11 -15.09
N LYS A 87 -5.46 12.69 -16.19
CA LYS A 87 -4.17 11.97 -16.16
C LYS A 87 -3.08 12.84 -15.55
N ASN A 88 -2.95 14.09 -16.00
CA ASN A 88 -1.97 15.04 -15.47
C ASN A 88 -2.22 15.32 -13.99
N TRP A 89 -3.49 15.51 -13.60
CA TRP A 89 -3.83 15.69 -12.19
C TRP A 89 -3.45 14.47 -11.36
N ARG A 90 -3.75 13.24 -11.80
CA ARG A 90 -3.36 12.01 -11.09
C ARG A 90 -1.84 11.91 -10.93
N ASN A 91 -1.08 12.17 -12.00
CA ASN A 91 0.37 12.11 -11.99
C ASN A 91 0.99 13.14 -11.03
N ASN A 92 0.40 14.33 -10.94
CA ASN A 92 0.87 15.39 -10.04
C ASN A 92 0.39 15.21 -8.58
N ASN A 93 -0.53 14.28 -8.31
CA ASN A 93 -1.14 14.08 -6.99
C ASN A 93 -1.04 12.62 -6.52
N LEU A 94 0.01 11.89 -6.92
CA LEU A 94 0.18 10.46 -6.63
C LEU A 94 0.16 10.16 -5.12
N GLU A 95 0.89 10.94 -4.32
CA GLU A 95 0.96 10.75 -2.86
C GLU A 95 -0.40 11.00 -2.20
N HIS A 96 -1.07 12.10 -2.57
CA HIS A 96 -2.41 12.42 -2.09
C HIS A 96 -3.40 11.30 -2.42
N LEU A 97 -3.35 10.77 -3.64
CA LEU A 97 -4.21 9.66 -4.06
C LEU A 97 -3.90 8.36 -3.31
N SER A 98 -2.64 8.08 -3.02
CA SER A 98 -2.23 6.92 -2.23
C SER A 98 -2.83 6.97 -0.82
N LYS A 99 -2.70 8.12 -0.14
CA LYS A 99 -3.28 8.37 1.19
C LYS A 99 -4.80 8.33 1.16
N TYR A 100 -5.43 8.98 0.18
CA TYR A 100 -6.88 8.97 0.04
C TYR A 100 -7.44 7.55 -0.16
N ARG A 101 -6.81 6.74 -1.02
CA ARG A 101 -7.25 5.35 -1.28
C ARG A 101 -7.12 4.43 -0.06
N THR A 102 -6.14 4.67 0.81
CA THR A 102 -5.92 3.86 2.01
C THR A 102 -6.87 4.22 3.15
N LYS A 103 -7.39 5.46 3.18
CA LYS A 103 -8.37 5.94 4.17
C LYS A 103 -9.83 5.82 3.71
N ASN A 104 -10.11 5.87 2.41
CA ASN A 104 -11.48 5.89 1.92
C ASN A 104 -12.14 4.50 1.99
N PHE A 105 -13.10 4.35 2.90
CA PHE A 105 -13.86 3.11 3.11
C PHE A 105 -14.48 2.54 1.83
N ASN A 106 -15.24 3.37 1.08
CA ASN A 106 -15.97 2.91 -0.10
C ASN A 106 -15.03 2.37 -1.19
N ILE A 107 -13.91 3.05 -1.45
CA ILE A 107 -12.92 2.61 -2.43
C ILE A 107 -12.31 1.27 -2.02
N ARG A 108 -11.96 1.11 -0.75
CA ARG A 108 -11.34 -0.12 -0.26
C ARG A 108 -12.30 -1.29 -0.24
N LEU A 109 -13.51 -1.10 0.29
CA LEU A 109 -14.51 -2.16 0.31
C LEU A 109 -14.90 -2.59 -1.11
N SER A 110 -15.05 -1.63 -2.04
CA SER A 110 -15.29 -1.94 -3.45
C SER A 110 -14.15 -2.77 -4.05
N SER A 111 -12.89 -2.43 -3.74
CA SER A 111 -11.74 -3.21 -4.20
C SER A 111 -11.71 -4.64 -3.63
N ILE A 112 -12.07 -4.83 -2.36
CA ILE A 112 -12.17 -6.16 -1.74
C ILE A 112 -13.28 -6.98 -2.42
N LYS A 113 -14.49 -6.42 -2.56
CA LYS A 113 -15.63 -7.07 -3.22
C LYS A 113 -15.31 -7.44 -4.68
N GLN A 114 -14.66 -6.54 -5.42
CA GLN A 114 -14.25 -6.81 -6.81
C GLN A 114 -13.24 -7.97 -6.89
N GLN A 115 -12.25 -8.01 -5.99
CA GLN A 115 -11.29 -9.10 -5.94
C GLN A 115 -11.93 -10.42 -5.53
N ALA A 116 -12.89 -10.39 -4.61
CA ALA A 116 -13.67 -11.56 -4.21
C ALA A 116 -14.46 -12.14 -5.40
N ALA A 117 -15.23 -11.29 -6.09
CA ALA A 117 -16.00 -11.67 -7.27
C ALA A 117 -15.10 -12.23 -8.39
N LYS A 118 -13.96 -11.57 -8.67
CA LYS A 118 -12.99 -12.05 -9.67
C LYS A 118 -12.46 -13.45 -9.36
N LYS A 119 -12.33 -13.80 -8.07
CA LYS A 119 -11.88 -15.12 -7.62
C LYS A 119 -13.02 -16.11 -7.38
N GLY A 120 -14.27 -15.74 -7.68
CA GLY A 120 -15.44 -16.60 -7.48
C GLY A 120 -15.88 -16.76 -6.02
N TYR A 121 -15.46 -15.88 -5.12
CA TYR A 121 -15.94 -15.90 -3.74
C TYR A 121 -17.25 -15.13 -3.61
N THR A 122 -18.24 -15.76 -2.97
CA THR A 122 -19.50 -15.09 -2.63
C THR A 122 -19.33 -14.16 -1.43
N TRP A 123 -20.26 -13.21 -1.31
CA TRP A 123 -20.31 -12.22 -0.25
C TRP A 123 -21.63 -12.37 0.50
N ASP A 124 -21.55 -12.75 1.77
CA ASP A 124 -22.70 -12.93 2.64
C ASP A 124 -23.47 -11.61 2.83
N GLU A 125 -24.80 -11.69 2.86
CA GLU A 125 -25.68 -10.54 3.05
C GLU A 125 -25.56 -9.91 4.45
N LEU A 126 -25.16 -10.70 5.47
CA LEU A 126 -24.89 -10.24 6.82
C LEU A 126 -23.62 -9.39 6.90
N LEU A 127 -22.71 -9.48 5.92
CA LEU A 127 -21.57 -8.58 5.77
C LEU A 127 -22.00 -7.24 5.17
N THR A 128 -22.87 -6.54 5.90
CA THR A 128 -23.35 -5.20 5.56
C THR A 128 -22.20 -4.20 5.52
N ASN A 129 -22.42 -3.05 4.88
CA ASN A 129 -21.41 -1.99 4.87
C ASN A 129 -21.04 -1.52 6.28
N LYS A 130 -21.97 -1.53 7.25
CA LYS A 130 -21.70 -1.12 8.62
C LYS A 130 -20.80 -2.10 9.36
N VAL A 131 -21.04 -3.39 9.19
CA VAL A 131 -20.17 -4.47 9.70
C VAL A 131 -18.79 -4.36 9.07
N CYS A 132 -18.70 -4.14 7.76
CA CYS A 132 -17.42 -3.98 7.07
C CYS A 132 -16.64 -2.75 7.56
N GLU A 133 -17.32 -1.63 7.79
CA GLU A 133 -16.72 -0.42 8.37
C GLU A 133 -16.15 -0.71 9.76
N THR A 134 -16.89 -1.47 10.58
CA THR A 134 -16.45 -1.90 11.91
C THR A 134 -15.20 -2.77 11.82
N PHE A 135 -15.15 -3.79 10.94
CA PHE A 135 -13.92 -4.56 10.73
C PHE A 135 -12.76 -3.67 10.28
N MET A 136 -12.97 -2.82 9.28
CA MET A 136 -11.91 -2.01 8.69
C MET A 136 -11.36 -0.92 9.63
N THR A 137 -12.08 -0.58 10.70
CA THR A 137 -11.68 0.39 11.73
C THR A 137 -11.31 -0.25 13.06
N SER A 138 -11.51 -1.56 13.21
CA SER A 138 -11.11 -2.31 14.41
C SER A 138 -9.63 -2.72 14.34
N PRO A 139 -8.96 -2.93 15.50
CA PRO A 139 -7.61 -3.46 15.53
C PRO A 139 -7.50 -4.80 14.79
N CYS A 140 -6.32 -5.05 14.21
CA CYS A 140 -6.03 -6.31 13.53
C CYS A 140 -6.17 -7.49 14.48
N PHE A 141 -6.93 -8.50 14.06
CA PHE A 141 -7.20 -9.72 14.81
C PHE A 141 -5.91 -10.45 15.25
N TYR A 142 -4.87 -10.46 14.41
CA TYR A 142 -3.65 -11.23 14.69
C TYR A 142 -2.62 -10.49 15.55
N CYS A 143 -2.54 -9.17 15.43
CA CYS A 143 -1.44 -8.39 16.01
C CYS A 143 -1.86 -7.08 16.68
N ASN A 144 -3.17 -6.82 16.81
CA ASN A 144 -3.72 -5.61 17.41
C ASN A 144 -3.31 -4.29 16.73
N PHE A 145 -2.84 -4.33 15.49
CA PHE A 145 -2.49 -3.13 14.74
C PHE A 145 -3.74 -2.30 14.41
N LEU A 146 -3.72 -1.02 14.75
CA LEU A 146 -4.69 -0.02 14.36
C LEU A 146 -3.96 1.26 13.94
N SER A 147 -4.48 1.97 12.94
CA SER A 147 -3.89 3.20 12.43
C SER A 147 -4.97 4.18 12.00
N GLU A 148 -4.78 5.46 12.32
CA GLU A 148 -5.60 6.56 11.79
C GLU A 148 -5.23 6.92 10.34
N GLU A 149 -4.08 6.44 9.87
CA GLU A 149 -3.56 6.74 8.55
C GLU A 149 -4.06 5.77 7.45
N THR A 150 -4.52 4.58 7.85
CA THR A 150 -4.98 3.55 6.91
C THR A 150 -6.00 2.65 7.58
N LEU A 151 -7.06 2.33 6.84
CA LEU A 151 -7.99 1.29 7.28
C LEU A 151 -7.32 -0.09 7.27
N ASN A 152 -7.79 -0.99 8.13
CA ASN A 152 -7.50 -2.41 8.01
C ASN A 152 -8.26 -3.02 6.82
N GLY A 153 -7.89 -4.26 6.48
CA GLY A 153 -8.62 -5.10 5.54
C GLY A 153 -9.57 -6.04 6.27
N ILE A 154 -10.21 -6.90 5.48
CA ILE A 154 -11.06 -7.99 5.97
C ILE A 154 -10.39 -9.28 5.50
N ASP A 155 -9.84 -10.04 6.45
CA ASP A 155 -9.25 -11.35 6.18
C ASP A 155 -10.28 -12.46 6.37
N ARG A 156 -10.09 -13.56 5.65
CA ARG A 156 -10.86 -14.79 5.80
C ARG A 156 -10.04 -15.77 6.62
N MET A 157 -10.56 -16.15 7.79
CA MET A 157 -9.91 -17.08 8.72
C MET A 157 -9.57 -18.40 8.01
N ASP A 158 -10.56 -18.99 7.35
CA ASP A 158 -10.37 -20.04 6.35
C ASP A 158 -10.46 -19.46 4.93
N SER A 159 -9.37 -19.58 4.17
CA SER A 159 -9.29 -19.10 2.79
C SER A 159 -10.10 -19.93 1.78
N ALA A 160 -10.47 -21.16 2.14
CA ALA A 160 -11.37 -22.01 1.35
C ALA A 160 -12.83 -21.58 1.48
N VAL A 161 -13.19 -20.96 2.61
CA VAL A 161 -14.55 -20.48 2.86
C VAL A 161 -14.74 -19.08 2.26
N HIS A 162 -15.97 -18.80 1.79
CA HIS A 162 -16.35 -17.50 1.24
C HIS A 162 -16.33 -16.37 2.30
N TYR A 163 -16.67 -15.14 1.89
CA TYR A 163 -16.83 -14.03 2.84
C TYR A 163 -18.14 -14.20 3.60
N LYS A 164 -18.06 -14.67 4.85
CA LYS A 164 -19.17 -14.82 5.79
C LYS A 164 -18.82 -14.09 7.08
N LEU A 165 -19.82 -13.61 7.82
CA LEU A 165 -19.60 -12.92 9.09
C LEU A 165 -18.70 -13.73 10.04
N SER A 166 -19.02 -15.01 10.22
CA SER A 166 -18.28 -15.96 11.08
C SER A 166 -16.89 -16.37 10.57
N ASN A 167 -16.55 -16.07 9.31
CA ASN A 167 -15.25 -16.40 8.72
C ASN A 167 -14.38 -15.16 8.50
N CYS A 168 -14.89 -13.95 8.78
CA CYS A 168 -14.22 -12.70 8.49
C CYS A 168 -13.75 -11.98 9.76
N VAL A 169 -12.53 -11.45 9.71
CA VAL A 169 -11.95 -10.69 10.81
C VAL A 169 -11.25 -9.42 10.30
N SER A 170 -11.13 -8.41 11.16
CA SER A 170 -10.26 -7.26 10.87
C SER A 170 -8.81 -7.73 10.75
N CYS A 171 -8.10 -7.30 9.70
CA CYS A 171 -6.71 -7.70 9.52
C CYS A 171 -5.89 -6.61 8.86
N CYS A 172 -4.73 -6.29 9.44
CA CYS A 172 -3.79 -5.38 8.80
C CYS A 172 -3.20 -6.02 7.53
N LYS A 173 -2.72 -5.18 6.61
CA LYS A 173 -2.10 -5.65 5.36
C LYS A 173 -0.99 -6.66 5.64
N VAL A 174 -0.11 -6.36 6.59
CA VAL A 174 1.07 -7.20 6.88
C VAL A 174 0.64 -8.61 7.29
N CYS A 175 -0.25 -8.77 8.27
CA CYS A 175 -0.73 -10.07 8.72
C CYS A 175 -1.49 -10.82 7.61
N ASN A 176 -2.34 -10.14 6.85
CA ASN A 176 -3.10 -10.75 5.75
C ASN A 176 -2.17 -11.34 4.69
N PHE A 177 -1.13 -10.60 4.32
CA PHE A 177 -0.12 -11.06 3.37
C PHE A 177 0.78 -12.17 3.94
N MET A 178 1.14 -12.12 5.22
CA MET A 178 1.92 -13.19 5.85
C MET A 178 1.13 -14.49 6.00
N LYS A 179 -0.16 -14.41 6.38
CA LYS A 179 -1.05 -15.56 6.52
C LYS A 179 -1.23 -16.28 5.19
N THR A 180 -1.36 -15.53 4.10
CA THR A 180 -1.66 -16.06 2.76
C THR A 180 -2.91 -16.95 2.80
N SER A 181 -2.76 -18.25 2.60
CA SER A 181 -3.81 -19.26 2.67
C SER A 181 -3.66 -20.21 3.87
N LEU A 182 -2.74 -19.92 4.81
CA LEU A 182 -2.66 -20.68 6.06
C LEU A 182 -3.95 -20.49 6.86
N ASP A 183 -4.38 -21.55 7.53
CA ASP A 183 -5.41 -21.43 8.55
C ASP A 183 -4.87 -20.61 9.74
N VAL A 184 -5.81 -20.08 10.53
CA VAL A 184 -5.51 -19.19 11.66
C VAL A 184 -4.54 -19.82 12.66
N ASN A 185 -4.77 -21.07 13.03
CA ASN A 185 -3.99 -21.75 14.07
C ASN A 185 -2.56 -22.02 13.59
N THR A 186 -2.41 -22.55 12.37
CA THR A 186 -1.09 -22.77 11.77
C THR A 186 -0.32 -21.47 11.62
N PHE A 187 -0.97 -20.39 11.18
CA PHE A 187 -0.32 -19.08 11.04
C PHE A 187 0.19 -18.55 12.38
N ILE A 188 -0.66 -18.52 13.41
CA ILE A 188 -0.30 -18.06 14.75
C ILE A 188 0.83 -18.91 15.35
N LYS A 189 0.71 -20.24 15.29
CA LYS A 189 1.73 -21.15 15.84
C LYS A 189 3.07 -21.01 15.11
N LYS A 190 3.09 -20.81 13.79
CA LYS A 190 4.33 -20.49 13.07
C LYS A 190 4.96 -19.19 13.55
N CYS A 191 4.16 -18.14 13.78
CA CYS A 191 4.67 -16.90 14.37
C CYS A 191 5.20 -17.10 15.80
N LYS A 192 4.53 -17.90 16.64
CA LYS A 192 5.01 -18.28 17.99
C LYS A 192 6.33 -19.05 17.94
N HIS A 193 6.48 -19.99 17.01
CA HIS A 193 7.73 -20.74 16.82
C HIS A 193 8.88 -19.81 16.42
N ILE A 194 8.66 -18.94 15.43
CA ILE A 194 9.68 -17.98 14.99
C ILE A 194 10.04 -17.03 16.14
N SER A 195 9.04 -16.48 16.84
CA SER A 195 9.23 -15.63 18.01
C SER A 195 10.09 -16.31 19.08
N LYS A 196 9.77 -17.57 19.41
CA LYS A 196 10.55 -18.38 20.37
C LYS A 196 11.98 -18.64 19.89
N TYR A 197 12.18 -18.91 18.60
CA TYR A 197 13.51 -19.09 18.01
C TYR A 197 14.39 -17.85 18.14
N TYR A 198 13.80 -16.65 18.18
CA TYR A 198 14.48 -15.38 18.45
C TYR A 198 14.43 -14.94 19.92
N ASN A 199 14.28 -15.90 20.85
CA ASN A 199 14.30 -15.69 22.30
C ASN A 199 13.22 -14.73 22.84
N ASP A 200 12.06 -14.69 22.19
CA ASP A 200 10.89 -13.95 22.65
C ASP A 200 9.78 -14.94 23.09
N ASN A 201 8.59 -14.44 23.43
CA ASN A 201 7.44 -15.24 23.84
C ASN A 201 6.96 -16.16 22.72
N GLY A 202 6.56 -17.38 23.09
CA GLY A 202 6.08 -18.40 22.16
C GLY A 202 6.52 -19.80 22.56
N GLU A 203 6.22 -20.75 21.70
CA GLU A 203 6.52 -22.18 21.86
C GLU A 203 7.04 -22.73 20.53
N TYR A 204 7.81 -23.81 20.59
CA TYR A 204 8.32 -24.46 19.39
C TYR A 204 7.26 -25.36 18.75
N TYR A 205 6.95 -25.07 17.48
CA TYR A 205 6.12 -25.92 16.61
C TYR A 205 6.87 -26.37 15.34
N PRO A 206 8.00 -27.10 15.46
CA PRO A 206 8.83 -27.50 14.30
C PRO A 206 8.07 -28.37 13.29
N GLU A 207 7.06 -29.11 13.73
CA GLU A 207 6.20 -29.98 12.91
C GLU A 207 5.38 -29.21 11.87
N LEU A 208 5.10 -27.92 12.09
CA LEU A 208 4.35 -27.08 11.15
C LEU A 208 5.20 -26.62 9.95
N PHE A 209 6.51 -26.84 9.99
CA PHE A 209 7.43 -26.47 8.92
C PHE A 209 7.74 -27.69 8.06
N GLN A 210 6.95 -27.88 7.00
CA GLN A 210 7.09 -29.01 6.08
C GLN A 210 8.45 -29.05 5.36
N ASN A 211 8.73 -30.19 4.74
CA ASN A 211 9.90 -30.36 3.90
C ASN A 211 9.71 -29.74 2.51
N TYR A 212 10.80 -29.39 1.84
CA TYR A 212 10.80 -28.66 0.57
C TYR A 212 11.92 -29.20 -0.31
N LYS A 213 11.68 -29.21 -1.63
CA LYS A 213 12.71 -29.51 -2.63
C LYS A 213 13.45 -28.22 -3.00
N GLY A 214 14.77 -28.30 -3.07
CA GLY A 214 15.62 -27.16 -3.39
C GLY A 214 15.51 -26.78 -4.87
N THR A 215 15.78 -25.51 -5.16
CA THR A 215 15.97 -25.03 -6.54
C THR A 215 17.47 -24.87 -6.81
N ASN A 216 17.93 -25.21 -8.02
CA ASN A 216 19.34 -25.14 -8.39
C ASN A 216 19.83 -23.69 -8.64
N TYR A 217 21.15 -23.51 -8.62
CA TYR A 217 21.82 -22.22 -8.81
C TYR A 217 21.43 -21.51 -10.12
N ASN A 218 21.44 -22.22 -11.25
CA ASN A 218 21.11 -21.64 -12.56
C ASN A 218 19.68 -21.09 -12.60
N SER A 219 18.74 -21.78 -11.95
CA SER A 219 17.37 -21.31 -11.84
C SER A 219 17.26 -20.02 -11.00
N TYR A 220 18.05 -19.88 -9.94
CA TYR A 220 18.12 -18.63 -9.17
C TYR A 220 18.69 -17.50 -10.00
N LYS A 221 19.83 -17.72 -10.67
CA LYS A 221 20.47 -16.73 -11.56
C LYS A 221 19.53 -16.28 -12.67
N TYR A 222 18.82 -17.21 -13.31
CA TYR A 222 17.80 -16.92 -14.31
C TYR A 222 16.63 -16.10 -13.74
N ARG A 223 16.07 -16.49 -12.59
CA ARG A 223 14.97 -15.75 -11.94
C ARG A 223 15.38 -14.36 -11.50
N ALA A 224 16.62 -14.18 -11.03
CA ALA A 224 17.18 -12.89 -10.68
C ALA A 224 17.30 -11.99 -11.92
N ASN A 225 17.87 -12.50 -13.01
CA ASN A 225 17.99 -11.77 -14.28
C ASN A 225 16.61 -11.34 -14.83
N LYS A 226 15.63 -12.24 -14.85
CA LYS A 226 14.24 -11.93 -15.28
C LYS A 226 13.60 -10.79 -14.47
N ARG A 227 14.00 -10.64 -13.21
CA ARG A 227 13.51 -9.61 -12.29
C ARG A 227 14.43 -8.38 -12.21
N ILE A 228 15.50 -8.34 -13.02
CA ILE A 228 16.52 -7.29 -13.02
C ILE A 228 17.12 -7.12 -11.61
N LEU A 229 17.48 -8.25 -11.01
CA LEU A 229 18.16 -8.30 -9.72
C LEU A 229 19.61 -8.70 -9.92
N LEU A 230 20.51 -7.97 -9.24
CA LEU A 230 21.92 -8.33 -9.13
C LEU A 230 22.06 -9.76 -8.57
N PHE A 231 23.00 -10.53 -9.10
CA PHE A 231 23.29 -11.88 -8.65
C PHE A 231 24.81 -12.08 -8.67
N GLU A 232 25.43 -11.92 -7.51
CA GLU A 232 26.89 -11.95 -7.31
C GLU A 232 27.37 -13.22 -6.59
N LEU A 233 26.46 -14.01 -6.03
CA LEU A 233 26.81 -15.27 -5.39
C LEU A 233 27.51 -16.21 -6.39
N THR A 234 28.65 -16.74 -5.99
CA THR A 234 29.28 -17.89 -6.64
C THR A 234 28.48 -19.17 -6.37
N LEU A 235 28.75 -20.23 -7.14
CA LEU A 235 28.12 -21.54 -6.89
C LEU A 235 28.49 -22.10 -5.51
N GLU A 236 29.71 -21.86 -5.06
CA GLU A 236 30.21 -22.27 -3.76
C GLU A 236 29.48 -21.54 -2.63
N GLU A 237 29.42 -20.20 -2.67
CA GLU A 237 28.67 -19.39 -1.70
C GLU A 237 27.19 -19.77 -1.67
N PHE A 238 26.57 -19.96 -2.84
CA PHE A 238 25.19 -20.41 -2.94
C PHE A 238 24.97 -21.73 -2.19
N THR A 239 25.89 -22.70 -2.38
CA THR A 239 25.81 -24.02 -1.76
C THR A 239 26.02 -23.92 -0.25
N ASN A 240 27.03 -23.14 0.17
CA ASN A 240 27.36 -22.93 1.58
C ASN A 240 26.22 -22.25 2.33
N ILE A 241 25.63 -21.18 1.77
CA ILE A 241 24.46 -20.52 2.34
C ILE A 241 23.34 -21.54 2.52
N ARG A 242 22.98 -22.28 1.47
CA ARG A 242 21.84 -23.21 1.48
C ARG A 242 21.95 -24.32 2.52
N ASN A 243 23.17 -24.71 2.89
CA ASN A 243 23.40 -25.75 3.89
C ASN A 243 23.15 -25.31 5.33
N ASN A 244 23.05 -24.00 5.58
CA ASN A 244 22.72 -23.50 6.91
C ASN A 244 21.25 -23.78 7.28
N PRO A 245 20.91 -23.82 8.59
CA PRO A 245 19.53 -23.80 9.05
C PRO A 245 18.79 -22.56 8.53
N CYS A 246 17.47 -22.69 8.32
CA CYS A 246 16.64 -21.56 7.92
C CYS A 246 16.81 -20.41 8.93
N LEU A 247 17.15 -19.22 8.44
CA LEU A 247 17.37 -18.05 9.30
C LEU A 247 16.20 -17.81 10.26
N TYR A 248 14.96 -18.00 9.79
CA TYR A 248 13.76 -17.59 10.51
C TYR A 248 13.21 -18.62 11.49
N CYS A 249 13.23 -19.90 11.14
CA CYS A 249 12.63 -20.96 11.96
C CYS A 249 13.63 -22.04 12.41
N GLY A 250 14.92 -21.89 12.09
CA GLY A 250 15.94 -22.87 12.47
C GLY A 250 15.82 -24.23 11.79
N LYS A 251 14.91 -24.42 10.82
CA LYS A 251 14.78 -25.71 10.12
C LYS A 251 16.08 -26.05 9.38
N GLU A 252 16.73 -27.13 9.83
CA GLU A 252 17.98 -27.63 9.28
C GLU A 252 17.82 -28.14 7.86
N ASN A 253 18.82 -27.87 7.02
CA ASN A 253 18.95 -28.50 5.71
C ASN A 253 19.34 -29.98 5.90
N LYS A 254 18.49 -30.90 5.43
CA LYS A 254 18.70 -32.35 5.55
C LYS A 254 18.72 -32.96 4.16
N GLU A 255 19.86 -33.52 3.77
CA GLU A 255 20.04 -34.07 2.43
C GLU A 255 18.89 -35.04 2.07
N LYS A 256 18.42 -34.96 0.82
CA LYS A 256 17.30 -35.75 0.24
C LYS A 256 15.91 -35.52 0.83
N THR A 257 15.78 -35.06 2.08
CA THR A 257 14.49 -34.86 2.74
C THR A 257 14.02 -33.41 2.70
N HIS A 258 14.87 -32.46 3.08
CA HIS A 258 14.56 -31.03 3.08
C HIS A 258 15.74 -30.22 2.61
N GLN A 259 15.50 -29.40 1.59
CA GLN A 259 16.50 -28.48 1.09
C GLN A 259 16.01 -27.05 1.27
N ASN A 260 16.80 -26.27 2.02
CA ASN A 260 16.57 -24.84 2.12
C ASN A 260 16.75 -24.18 0.74
N GLY A 261 16.12 -23.03 0.55
CA GLY A 261 16.42 -22.10 -0.52
C GLY A 261 17.30 -20.95 -0.02
N ILE A 262 17.38 -19.89 -0.81
CA ILE A 262 18.00 -18.63 -0.44
C ILE A 262 16.92 -17.54 -0.44
N ASP A 263 16.78 -16.86 0.69
CA ASP A 263 15.99 -15.64 0.81
C ASP A 263 16.90 -14.42 0.82
N ARG A 264 16.35 -13.29 0.37
CA ARG A 264 17.00 -11.99 0.39
C ARG A 264 16.50 -11.23 1.61
N LYS A 265 17.40 -10.88 2.53
CA LYS A 265 17.07 -10.12 3.75
C LYS A 265 16.33 -8.84 3.40
N ASN A 266 16.83 -8.09 2.41
CA ASN A 266 16.13 -6.97 1.79
C ASN A 266 15.76 -7.32 0.33
N ASN A 267 14.46 -7.27 0.02
CA ASN A 267 13.93 -7.58 -1.30
C ASN A 267 14.24 -6.54 -2.39
N THR A 268 14.68 -5.34 -2.01
CA THR A 268 15.12 -4.29 -2.96
C THR A 268 16.57 -4.49 -3.42
N VAL A 269 17.32 -5.34 -2.72
CA VAL A 269 18.71 -5.68 -3.06
C VAL A 269 18.74 -7.06 -3.74
N GLY A 270 19.73 -7.28 -4.61
CA GLY A 270 19.96 -8.55 -5.29
C GLY A 270 20.50 -9.65 -4.37
N TYR A 271 21.05 -10.71 -4.97
CA TYR A 271 21.70 -11.80 -4.26
C TYR A 271 23.20 -11.50 -4.13
N THR A 272 23.59 -11.00 -2.95
CA THR A 272 24.99 -10.84 -2.50
C THR A 272 25.22 -11.68 -1.25
N ILE A 273 26.47 -11.91 -0.85
CA ILE A 273 26.78 -12.68 0.37
C ILE A 273 26.19 -12.02 1.62
N GLU A 274 26.16 -10.69 1.67
CA GLU A 274 25.61 -9.91 2.79
C GLU A 274 24.09 -9.88 2.81
N ASN A 275 23.41 -10.03 1.67
CA ASN A 275 21.94 -9.95 1.59
C ASN A 275 21.26 -11.32 1.53
N SER A 276 22.00 -12.41 1.35
CA SER A 276 21.45 -13.75 1.09
C SER A 276 21.56 -14.65 2.32
N VAL A 277 20.49 -15.36 2.64
CA VAL A 277 20.41 -16.25 3.82
C VAL A 277 19.66 -17.54 3.50
N ALA A 278 19.98 -18.63 4.22
CA ALA A 278 19.23 -19.87 4.11
C ALA A 278 17.79 -19.68 4.56
N CYS A 279 16.83 -20.19 3.79
CA CYS A 279 15.42 -20.06 4.15
C CYS A 279 14.59 -21.24 3.64
N CYS A 280 13.76 -21.83 4.49
CA CYS A 280 12.78 -22.82 4.06
C CYS A 280 11.69 -22.15 3.23
N GLY A 281 11.05 -22.90 2.34
CA GLY A 281 10.02 -22.34 1.44
C GLY A 281 8.88 -21.65 2.20
N GLY A 282 8.44 -22.22 3.32
CA GLY A 282 7.34 -21.69 4.13
C GLY A 282 7.63 -20.32 4.72
N CYS A 283 8.80 -20.14 5.33
CA CYS A 283 9.21 -18.84 5.87
C CYS A 283 9.41 -17.80 4.76
N ASN A 284 9.96 -18.20 3.60
CA ASN A 284 10.12 -17.29 2.46
C ASN A 284 8.76 -16.79 1.94
N TYR A 285 7.77 -17.68 1.82
CA TYR A 285 6.41 -17.29 1.45
C TYR A 285 5.75 -16.38 2.47
N MET A 286 5.86 -16.70 3.77
CA MET A 286 5.30 -15.87 4.84
C MET A 286 5.94 -14.49 4.91
N LYS A 287 7.28 -14.39 4.76
CA LYS A 287 7.99 -13.11 4.72
C LYS A 287 7.54 -12.26 3.53
N GLY A 288 7.39 -12.87 2.36
CA GLY A 288 6.93 -12.18 1.16
C GLY A 288 7.81 -10.97 0.82
N GLU A 289 7.20 -9.77 0.84
CA GLU A 289 7.89 -8.51 0.54
C GLU A 289 8.62 -7.88 1.73
N LEU A 290 8.30 -8.29 2.96
CA LEU A 290 8.94 -7.76 4.17
C LEU A 290 10.45 -8.01 4.13
N ASN A 291 11.21 -7.11 4.76
CA ASN A 291 12.59 -7.44 5.10
C ASN A 291 12.65 -8.41 6.29
N ASN A 292 13.83 -8.97 6.54
CA ASN A 292 14.02 -9.98 7.58
C ASN A 292 13.63 -9.46 8.97
N ILE A 293 13.99 -8.21 9.31
CA ILE A 293 13.72 -7.60 10.62
C ILE A 293 12.22 -7.39 10.78
N GLU A 294 11.56 -6.78 9.80
CA GLU A 294 10.11 -6.56 9.80
C GLU A 294 9.33 -7.85 9.98
N PHE A 295 9.74 -8.92 9.30
CA PHE A 295 9.09 -10.23 9.40
C PHE A 295 9.22 -10.84 10.80
N ILE A 296 10.43 -10.80 11.38
CA ILE A 296 10.70 -11.34 12.73
C ILE A 296 9.90 -10.54 13.78
N GLU A 297 9.96 -9.22 13.73
CA GLU A 297 9.25 -8.35 14.66
C GLU A 297 7.72 -8.50 14.54
N GLN A 298 7.21 -8.70 13.33
CA GLN A 298 5.79 -8.98 13.15
C GLN A 298 5.39 -10.35 13.72
N CYS A 299 6.24 -11.37 13.62
CA CYS A 299 6.00 -12.67 14.26
C CYS A 299 5.98 -12.53 15.80
N LYS A 300 6.92 -11.79 16.38
CA LYS A 300 6.94 -11.48 17.82
C LYS A 300 5.68 -10.75 18.26
N LYS A 301 5.24 -9.75 17.50
CA LYS A 301 4.01 -9.00 17.80
C LYS A 301 2.77 -9.90 17.83
N ILE A 302 2.68 -10.84 16.88
CA ILE A 302 1.58 -11.82 16.84
C ILE A 302 1.69 -12.79 18.02
N ALA A 303 2.88 -13.31 18.30
CA ALA A 303 3.11 -14.26 19.39
C ALA A 303 2.78 -13.68 20.78
N ASN A 304 3.05 -12.38 20.96
CA ASN A 304 2.78 -11.64 22.19
C ASN A 304 1.31 -11.21 22.37
N TYR A 305 0.47 -11.33 21.34
CA TYR A 305 -0.90 -10.85 21.41
C TYR A 305 -1.84 -11.88 22.05
N LYS A 306 -2.48 -11.47 23.17
CA LYS A 306 -3.24 -12.36 24.07
C LYS A 306 -4.46 -13.05 23.46
N ASN A 307 -5.13 -12.45 22.47
CA ASN A 307 -6.32 -13.06 21.84
C ASN A 307 -6.00 -14.24 20.92
N ASN A 308 -4.72 -14.57 20.71
CA ASN A 308 -4.28 -15.73 19.93
C ASN A 308 -4.28 -17.05 20.74
N CYS A 309 -4.73 -17.01 22.00
CA CYS A 309 -4.98 -18.16 22.86
C CYS A 309 -6.47 -18.16 23.28
N GLY A 310 -7.31 -18.94 22.59
CA GLY A 310 -8.64 -19.35 23.08
C GLY A 310 -9.86 -18.48 22.76
N ALA A 311 -9.76 -17.34 22.04
CA ALA A 311 -10.86 -16.37 21.96
C ALA A 311 -11.47 -16.16 20.55
N ILE A 312 -11.44 -17.17 19.66
CA ILE A 312 -12.18 -17.08 18.39
C ILE A 312 -13.69 -17.15 18.65
N GLU A 313 -14.11 -18.02 19.58
CA GLU A 313 -15.50 -18.20 20.00
C GLU A 313 -16.07 -16.93 20.64
N ASP A 314 -15.34 -16.30 21.57
CA ASP A 314 -15.74 -15.04 22.22
C ASP A 314 -15.92 -13.86 21.23
N ILE A 315 -15.16 -13.86 20.12
CA ILE A 315 -15.25 -12.82 19.09
C ILE A 315 -16.43 -13.07 18.17
N ILE A 316 -16.73 -14.33 17.84
CA ILE A 316 -17.93 -14.71 17.10
C ILE A 316 -19.17 -14.36 17.92
N GLU A 317 -19.23 -14.70 19.22
CA GLU A 317 -20.34 -14.33 20.11
C GLU A 317 -20.52 -12.80 20.22
N LYS A 318 -19.43 -12.03 20.28
CA LYS A 318 -19.50 -10.56 20.27
C LYS A 318 -19.96 -9.94 18.94
N LEU A 319 -19.74 -10.62 17.82
CA LEU A 319 -20.17 -10.16 16.50
C LEU A 319 -21.61 -10.59 16.18
N GLU A 320 -22.06 -11.72 16.73
CA GLU A 320 -23.45 -12.19 16.65
C GLU A 320 -24.40 -11.43 17.59
N SER A 321 -23.87 -10.73 18.60
CA SER A 321 -24.63 -9.89 19.54
C SER A 321 -24.71 -8.39 19.13
N LEU A 322 -24.14 -8.01 17.99
CA LEU A 322 -24.19 -6.66 17.39
C LEU A 322 -25.15 -6.58 16.20
#